data_AF-A0A928WIN4-F1
#
_entry.id   AF-A0A928WIN4-F1
#
_cell.length_a   1.000
_cell.length_b   1.000
_cell.length_c   1.000
_cell.angle_alpha   90.00
_cell.angle_beta   90.00
_cell.angle_gamma   90.00
#
_symmetry.space_group_name_H-M   'P 1'
#
loop_
_entity.id
_entity.type
_entity.pdbx_description
1 polymer ?
#
loop_
_entity_poly.entity_id
_entity_poly.type
_entity_poly.pdbx_seq_one_letter_code
_entity_poly.pdbx_strand_id
1 'polypeptide(L)'
;METENNLPIEHQNVPVNHRGLHDFLYGSDDEHNAIEVAVTSNLANNGADIIPLEAWRGASQNAKIAGVYAVLDAERQTQYIGYSRNVLLSLNGHVTQNGEQKCAFVRVQTFKFPKRQEMEDLRDAWIAELDSIPPGNDSESGMWAGTIGEVAKAVMSTAERQAYEEKKLKLRKAMADTTLSKEVETVDASEAERQRQLEAAVKNDDWSAVIDAQTEETKA
;
A
#
# COMPACT_ATOMS: atom_id res chain seq x y z
N MET A 1 36.02 -29.49 -25.11
CA MET A 1 35.78 -28.44 -24.08
C MET A 1 34.29 -28.40 -23.90
N GLU A 2 33.78 -29.25 -23.01
CA GLU A 2 32.35 -29.43 -22.77
C GLU A 2 32.03 -28.85 -21.40
N THR A 3 31.00 -28.01 -21.38
CA THR A 3 30.49 -27.24 -20.25
C THR A 3 29.92 -28.19 -19.19
N GLU A 4 30.52 -28.21 -18.00
CA GLU A 4 29.99 -28.98 -16.87
C GLU A 4 28.69 -28.35 -16.34
N ASN A 5 27.69 -29.23 -16.22
CA ASN A 5 26.31 -28.98 -15.87
C ASN A 5 26.14 -28.21 -14.55
N ASN A 6 25.35 -27.14 -14.62
CA ASN A 6 24.77 -26.47 -13.47
C ASN A 6 23.61 -27.34 -12.92
N LEU A 7 23.93 -28.32 -12.09
CA LEU A 7 22.93 -29.08 -11.33
C LEU A 7 22.52 -28.27 -10.09
N PRO A 8 21.21 -28.18 -9.78
CA PRO A 8 20.74 -27.56 -8.55
C PRO A 8 21.32 -28.31 -7.34
N ILE A 9 21.86 -27.57 -6.38
CA ILE A 9 22.42 -28.13 -5.15
C ILE A 9 21.23 -28.62 -4.31
N GLU A 10 20.97 -29.93 -4.34
CA GLU A 10 20.02 -30.57 -3.42
C GLU A 10 20.53 -30.43 -1.97
N HIS A 11 19.60 -30.31 -1.02
CA HIS A 11 19.82 -29.99 0.41
C HIS A 11 20.81 -30.92 1.15
N GLN A 12 21.21 -32.02 0.51
CA GLN A 12 22.03 -33.08 1.10
C GLN A 12 23.54 -32.80 1.09
N ASN A 13 24.01 -31.70 0.48
CA ASN A 13 25.45 -31.39 0.38
C ASN A 13 25.88 -30.05 1.03
N VAL A 14 25.26 -29.66 2.15
CA VAL A 14 25.69 -28.48 2.92
C VAL A 14 26.77 -28.86 3.94
N PRO A 15 27.97 -28.22 3.92
CA PRO A 15 29.00 -28.43 4.91
C PRO A 15 28.50 -28.21 6.34
N VAL A 16 28.98 -29.00 7.30
CA VAL A 16 28.49 -29.01 8.70
C VAL A 16 28.47 -27.64 9.37
N ASN A 17 29.41 -26.74 9.02
CA ASN A 17 29.47 -25.38 9.56
C ASN A 17 28.36 -24.44 9.04
N HIS A 18 27.72 -24.76 7.92
CA HIS A 18 26.66 -23.95 7.32
C HIS A 18 25.27 -24.59 7.49
N ARG A 19 25.21 -25.79 8.08
CA ARG A 19 23.94 -26.48 8.34
C ARG A 19 23.03 -25.66 9.24
N GLY A 20 23.55 -25.01 10.30
CA GLY A 20 22.72 -24.22 11.23
C GLY A 20 22.01 -23.03 10.60
N LEU A 21 22.68 -22.28 9.71
CA LEU A 21 22.06 -21.15 9.01
C LEU A 21 21.09 -21.64 7.92
N HIS A 22 21.42 -22.76 7.27
CA HIS A 22 20.58 -23.35 6.23
C HIS A 22 19.30 -23.98 6.81
N ASP A 23 19.39 -24.67 7.94
CA ASP A 23 18.24 -25.22 8.68
C ASP A 23 17.34 -24.10 9.22
N PHE A 24 17.93 -22.97 9.62
CA PHE A 24 17.17 -21.79 10.02
C PHE A 24 16.42 -21.12 8.85
N LEU A 25 17.02 -21.08 7.66
CA LEU A 25 16.41 -20.43 6.49
C LEU A 25 15.48 -21.35 5.69
N TYR A 26 15.69 -22.66 5.76
CA TYR A 26 15.05 -23.66 4.88
C TYR A 26 14.65 -24.96 5.58
N GLY A 27 14.95 -25.15 6.87
CA GLY A 27 14.65 -26.38 7.63
C GLY A 27 13.23 -26.44 8.20
N SER A 28 12.45 -25.38 8.03
CA SER A 28 11.01 -25.42 8.27
C SER A 28 10.29 -26.02 7.06
N ASP A 29 10.32 -27.34 6.93
CA ASP A 29 9.38 -28.09 6.08
C ASP A 29 7.90 -27.79 6.44
N ASP A 30 7.67 -27.05 7.53
CA ASP A 30 6.37 -26.63 8.06
C ASP A 30 5.87 -25.26 7.55
N GLU A 31 6.58 -24.56 6.67
CA GLU A 31 6.08 -23.28 6.09
C GLU A 31 5.52 -23.42 4.66
N HIS A 32 5.61 -24.61 4.06
CA HIS A 32 4.92 -24.97 2.81
C HIS A 32 3.76 -25.93 3.03
N ASN A 33 3.33 -26.14 4.27
CA ASN A 33 1.96 -26.55 4.50
C ASN A 33 1.11 -25.34 4.11
N ALA A 34 0.80 -25.26 2.82
CA ALA A 34 -0.38 -24.58 2.35
C ALA A 34 -1.48 -25.15 3.26
N ILE A 35 -1.86 -24.36 4.26
CA ILE A 35 -3.17 -24.48 4.85
C ILE A 35 -4.05 -24.34 3.62
N GLU A 36 -4.43 -25.49 3.05
CA GLU A 36 -5.58 -25.61 2.21
C GLU A 36 -6.71 -25.19 3.14
N VAL A 37 -6.85 -23.86 3.29
CA VAL A 37 -8.12 -23.25 3.59
C VAL A 37 -8.92 -23.71 2.40
N ALA A 38 -9.57 -24.86 2.60
CA ALA A 38 -10.64 -25.32 1.76
C ALA A 38 -11.56 -24.11 1.69
N VAL A 39 -11.40 -23.34 0.61
CA VAL A 39 -12.33 -22.31 0.20
C VAL A 39 -13.60 -23.09 0.07
N THR A 40 -14.42 -23.03 1.12
CA THR A 40 -15.71 -23.68 1.15
C THR A 40 -16.40 -23.20 -0.12
N SER A 41 -16.71 -24.14 -1.01
CA SER A 41 -17.17 -23.89 -2.39
C SER A 41 -18.42 -23.03 -2.49
N ASN A 42 -18.98 -22.61 -1.35
CA ASN A 42 -20.12 -21.73 -1.21
C ASN A 42 -19.75 -20.23 -1.25
N LEU A 43 -18.46 -19.88 -1.11
CA LEU A 43 -17.97 -18.50 -1.22
C LEU A 43 -17.20 -18.24 -2.52
N ALA A 44 -17.07 -19.26 -3.36
CA ALA A 44 -16.58 -19.11 -4.72
C ALA A 44 -17.70 -18.50 -5.58
N ASN A 45 -18.00 -17.22 -5.35
CA ASN A 45 -18.77 -16.46 -6.32
C ASN A 45 -17.91 -16.40 -7.60
N ASN A 46 -18.47 -16.92 -8.69
CA ASN A 46 -17.80 -17.03 -10.00
C ASN A 46 -17.88 -15.71 -10.78
N GLY A 47 -17.89 -14.57 -10.06
CA GLY A 47 -17.94 -13.26 -10.69
C GLY A 47 -19.17 -13.06 -11.57
N ALA A 48 -20.27 -13.78 -11.35
CA ALA A 48 -21.51 -13.63 -12.13
C ALA A 48 -22.66 -13.12 -11.26
N ASP A 49 -22.68 -13.53 -9.98
CA ASP A 49 -23.78 -13.20 -9.09
C ASP A 49 -23.52 -11.89 -8.35
N ILE A 50 -24.51 -10.99 -8.41
CA ILE A 50 -24.55 -9.77 -7.61
C ILE A 50 -25.32 -10.08 -6.32
N ILE A 51 -24.65 -9.97 -5.18
CA ILE A 51 -25.21 -10.29 -3.86
C ILE A 51 -25.11 -9.09 -2.93
N PRO A 52 -25.99 -8.98 -1.92
CA PRO A 52 -25.89 -7.94 -0.90
C PRO A 52 -24.53 -8.02 -0.21
N LEU A 53 -23.90 -6.87 0.03
CA LEU A 53 -22.56 -6.83 0.62
C LEU A 53 -22.53 -7.52 1.99
N GLU A 54 -23.55 -7.32 2.82
CA GLU A 54 -23.66 -7.94 4.14
C GLU A 54 -23.77 -9.47 4.07
N ALA A 55 -24.46 -10.00 3.05
CA ALA A 55 -24.53 -11.44 2.84
C ALA A 55 -23.15 -12.01 2.48
N TRP A 56 -22.40 -11.32 1.61
CA TRP A 56 -21.05 -11.73 1.25
C TRP A 56 -20.08 -11.63 2.43
N ARG A 57 -20.16 -10.57 3.24
CA ARG A 57 -19.37 -10.40 4.47
C ARG A 57 -19.62 -11.53 5.46
N GLY A 58 -20.89 -11.84 5.71
CA GLY A 58 -21.28 -12.94 6.61
C GLY A 58 -20.79 -14.30 6.12
N ALA A 59 -20.84 -14.54 4.81
CA ALA A 59 -20.33 -15.77 4.20
C ALA A 59 -18.78 -15.85 4.21
N SER A 60 -18.09 -14.70 4.20
CA SER A 60 -16.63 -14.65 4.10
C SER A 60 -15.86 -14.91 5.38
N GLN A 61 -16.51 -14.84 6.55
CA GLN A 61 -15.96 -15.20 7.88
C GLN A 61 -14.47 -14.84 8.07
N ASN A 62 -14.06 -13.65 7.62
CA ASN A 62 -12.67 -13.15 7.72
C ASN A 62 -11.59 -13.93 6.95
N ALA A 63 -11.97 -14.75 5.96
CA ALA A 63 -11.03 -15.44 5.09
C ALA A 63 -10.25 -14.44 4.21
N LYS A 64 -8.94 -14.69 4.06
CA LYS A 64 -8.10 -13.94 3.12
C LYS A 64 -8.37 -14.40 1.69
N ILE A 65 -9.35 -13.75 1.07
CA ILE A 65 -9.77 -14.06 -0.30
C ILE A 65 -9.15 -13.05 -1.24
N ALA A 66 -8.42 -13.57 -2.23
CA ALA A 66 -7.93 -12.77 -3.33
C ALA A 66 -8.91 -12.81 -4.49
N GLY A 67 -9.12 -11.67 -5.14
CA GLY A 67 -10.06 -11.58 -6.25
C GLY A 67 -10.27 -10.18 -6.81
N VAL A 68 -11.05 -10.17 -7.89
CA VAL A 68 -11.59 -8.97 -8.51
C VAL A 68 -13.01 -8.77 -7.99
N TYR A 69 -13.38 -7.53 -7.70
CA TYR A 69 -14.67 -7.20 -7.17
C TYR A 69 -15.21 -5.92 -7.80
N ALA A 70 -16.53 -5.88 -7.98
CA ALA A 70 -17.28 -4.69 -8.35
C ALA A 70 -18.21 -4.32 -7.19
N VAL A 71 -18.22 -3.05 -6.82
CA VAL A 71 -19.09 -2.47 -5.81
C VAL A 71 -20.21 -1.72 -6.52
N LEU A 72 -21.44 -1.97 -6.06
CA LEU A 72 -22.62 -1.34 -6.61
C LEU A 72 -23.43 -0.64 -5.52
N ASP A 73 -24.11 0.43 -5.89
CA ASP A 73 -25.02 1.17 -5.02
C ASP A 73 -26.38 0.47 -4.84
N ALA A 74 -27.28 1.11 -4.08
CA ALA A 74 -28.63 0.59 -3.84
C ALA A 74 -29.45 0.42 -5.14
N GLU A 75 -29.16 1.23 -6.17
CA GLU A 75 -29.76 1.19 -7.51
C GLU A 75 -29.12 0.16 -8.44
N ARG A 76 -28.16 -0.65 -7.94
CA ARG A 76 -27.37 -1.64 -8.69
C ARG A 76 -26.54 -1.02 -9.81
N GLN A 77 -26.16 0.25 -9.69
CA GLN A 77 -25.20 0.89 -10.57
C GLN A 77 -23.78 0.59 -10.08
N THR A 78 -22.87 0.26 -11.00
CA THR A 78 -21.48 -0.04 -10.63
C THR A 78 -20.76 1.25 -10.28
N GLN A 79 -20.34 1.36 -9.02
CA GLN A 79 -19.65 2.54 -8.50
C GLN A 79 -18.13 2.40 -8.58
N TYR A 80 -17.62 1.17 -8.47
CA TYR A 80 -16.19 0.89 -8.49
C TYR A 80 -15.89 -0.56 -8.87
N ILE A 81 -14.81 -0.79 -9.60
CA ILE A 81 -14.25 -2.11 -9.90
C ILE A 81 -12.78 -2.11 -9.51
N GLY A 82 -12.38 -3.06 -8.67
CA GLY A 82 -11.01 -3.20 -8.20
C GLY A 82 -10.59 -4.64 -7.99
N TYR A 83 -9.32 -4.84 -7.66
CA TYR A 83 -8.79 -6.15 -7.28
C TYR A 83 -8.03 -6.05 -5.97
N SER A 84 -7.97 -7.14 -5.21
CA SER A 84 -7.26 -7.19 -3.94
C SER A 84 -6.82 -8.61 -3.59
N ARG A 85 -5.73 -8.72 -2.83
CA ARG A 85 -5.34 -9.98 -2.18
C ARG A 85 -6.17 -10.28 -0.93
N ASN A 86 -6.92 -9.30 -0.44
CA ASN A 86 -7.89 -9.43 0.63
C ASN A 86 -9.12 -8.57 0.31
N VAL A 87 -10.05 -9.15 -0.45
CA VAL A 87 -11.26 -8.48 -0.93
C VAL A 87 -12.12 -7.98 0.23
N LEU A 88 -12.26 -8.77 1.30
CA LEU A 88 -13.05 -8.38 2.47
C LEU A 88 -12.50 -7.14 3.16
N LEU A 89 -11.18 -7.07 3.34
CA LEU A 89 -10.54 -5.90 3.93
C LEU A 89 -10.76 -4.66 3.07
N SER A 90 -10.62 -4.78 1.75
CA SER A 90 -10.84 -3.66 0.82
C SER A 90 -12.29 -3.18 0.86
N LEU A 91 -13.27 -4.10 0.80
CA LEU A 91 -14.69 -3.75 0.88
C LEU A 91 -15.08 -3.10 2.21
N ASN A 92 -14.47 -3.52 3.32
CA ASN A 92 -14.67 -2.86 4.61
C ASN A 92 -14.14 -1.42 4.60
N GLY A 93 -12.96 -1.19 4.03
CA GLY A 93 -12.43 0.15 3.82
C GLY A 93 -13.37 1.03 3.00
N HIS A 94 -13.88 0.51 1.89
CA HIS A 94 -14.80 1.25 1.02
C HIS A 94 -16.10 1.64 1.72
N VAL A 95 -16.70 0.75 2.52
CA VAL A 95 -17.89 1.09 3.30
C VAL A 95 -17.61 2.15 4.34
N THR A 96 -16.47 2.08 5.04
CA THR A 96 -16.09 3.10 6.01
C THR A 96 -15.87 4.46 5.35
N GLN A 97 -15.31 4.49 4.13
CA GLN A 97 -14.98 5.73 3.43
C GLN A 97 -16.19 6.34 2.69
N ASN A 98 -17.02 5.51 2.06
CA ASN A 98 -18.04 5.94 1.08
C ASN A 98 -19.47 5.67 1.55
N GLY A 99 -19.64 4.95 2.66
CA GLY A 99 -20.94 4.61 3.25
C GLY A 99 -21.60 3.38 2.62
N GLU A 100 -22.58 2.82 3.36
CA GLU A 100 -23.32 1.61 2.97
C GLU A 100 -24.20 1.81 1.73
N GLN A 101 -24.67 3.04 1.48
CA GLN A 101 -25.54 3.34 0.32
C GLN A 101 -24.79 3.20 -1.01
N LYS A 102 -23.53 3.67 -1.07
CA LYS A 102 -22.66 3.50 -2.25
C LYS A 102 -22.09 2.08 -2.38
N CYS A 103 -22.25 1.26 -1.34
CA CYS A 103 -21.68 -0.09 -1.23
C CYS A 103 -22.74 -1.12 -0.83
N ALA A 104 -23.89 -1.13 -1.50
CA ALA A 104 -25.02 -1.98 -1.13
C ALA A 104 -24.85 -3.41 -1.65
N PHE A 105 -24.32 -3.56 -2.86
CA PHE A 105 -24.13 -4.87 -3.50
C PHE A 105 -22.71 -5.06 -3.97
N VAL A 106 -22.33 -6.33 -4.13
CA VAL A 106 -21.01 -6.72 -4.59
C VAL A 106 -21.09 -7.88 -5.57
N ARG A 107 -20.26 -7.81 -6.61
CA ARG A 107 -19.92 -8.92 -7.51
C ARG A 107 -18.47 -9.26 -7.24
N VAL A 108 -18.15 -10.53 -6.96
CA VAL A 108 -16.77 -10.94 -6.64
C VAL A 108 -16.40 -12.15 -7.48
N GLN A 109 -15.24 -12.10 -8.14
CA GLN A 109 -14.55 -13.25 -8.72
C GLN A 109 -13.35 -13.60 -7.85
N THR A 110 -13.38 -14.77 -7.23
CA THR A 110 -12.27 -15.25 -6.39
C THR A 110 -11.25 -16.03 -7.21
N PHE A 111 -9.99 -16.02 -6.74
CA PHE A 111 -8.88 -16.74 -7.36
C PHE A 111 -8.20 -17.63 -6.32
N LYS A 112 -8.06 -18.93 -6.63
CA LYS A 112 -7.27 -19.85 -5.79
C LYS A 112 -5.77 -19.50 -5.82
N PHE A 113 -5.28 -19.09 -6.99
CA PHE A 113 -3.89 -18.69 -7.21
C PHE A 113 -3.85 -17.30 -7.87
N PRO A 114 -3.91 -16.21 -7.08
CA PRO A 114 -4.08 -14.87 -7.61
C PRO A 114 -2.81 -14.37 -8.30
N LYS A 115 -2.80 -14.32 -9.62
CA LYS A 115 -1.79 -13.60 -10.39
C LYS A 115 -2.24 -12.15 -10.60
N ARG A 116 -1.33 -11.21 -10.38
CA ARG A 116 -1.63 -9.78 -10.51
C ARG A 116 -2.18 -9.44 -11.90
N GLN A 117 -1.49 -9.91 -12.95
CA GLN A 117 -1.89 -9.65 -14.34
C GLN A 117 -3.31 -10.15 -14.63
N GLU A 118 -3.62 -11.40 -14.25
CA GLU A 118 -4.96 -11.98 -14.47
C GLU A 118 -6.07 -11.21 -13.74
N MET A 119 -5.79 -10.67 -12.54
CA MET A 119 -6.75 -9.84 -11.82
C MET A 119 -6.90 -8.43 -12.43
N GLU A 120 -5.81 -7.86 -12.95
CA GLU A 120 -5.83 -6.58 -13.66
C GLU A 120 -6.61 -6.71 -14.98
N ASP A 121 -6.33 -7.74 -15.76
CA ASP A 121 -7.00 -8.02 -17.04
C ASP A 121 -8.51 -8.22 -16.83
N LEU A 122 -8.91 -8.95 -15.78
CA LEU A 122 -10.32 -9.16 -15.47
C LEU A 122 -11.01 -7.87 -14.97
N ARG A 123 -10.33 -7.06 -14.17
CA ARG A 123 -10.85 -5.73 -13.78
C ARG A 123 -11.10 -4.89 -15.04
N ASP A 124 -10.14 -4.84 -15.96
CA ASP A 124 -10.23 -4.04 -17.18
C ASP A 124 -11.33 -4.57 -18.11
N ALA A 125 -11.50 -5.90 -18.18
CA ALA A 125 -12.60 -6.52 -18.90
C ALA A 125 -13.97 -6.14 -18.31
N TRP A 126 -14.12 -6.11 -16.98
CA TRP A 126 -15.36 -5.69 -16.34
C TRP A 126 -15.64 -4.20 -16.53
N ILE A 127 -14.61 -3.35 -16.55
CA ILE A 127 -14.78 -1.92 -16.85
C ILE A 127 -15.21 -1.74 -18.31
N ALA A 128 -14.62 -2.50 -19.24
CA ALA A 128 -14.96 -2.44 -20.67
C ALA A 128 -16.34 -3.05 -21.00
N GLU A 129 -16.86 -3.94 -20.15
CA GLU A 129 -18.23 -4.48 -20.27
C GLU A 129 -19.30 -3.41 -19.98
N LEU A 130 -18.96 -2.37 -19.23
CA LEU A 130 -19.88 -1.29 -18.89
C LEU A 130 -19.93 -0.24 -20.02
N ASP A 131 -21.14 0.25 -20.31
CA ASP A 131 -21.34 1.39 -21.21
C ASP A 131 -20.70 2.70 -20.72
N SER A 132 -20.36 2.77 -19.42
CA SER A 132 -19.71 3.92 -18.80
C SER A 132 -18.69 3.48 -17.76
N ILE A 133 -17.60 4.25 -17.64
CA ILE A 133 -16.60 4.06 -16.59
C ILE A 133 -17.24 4.40 -15.23
N PRO A 134 -17.12 3.52 -14.20
CA PRO A 134 -17.61 3.82 -12.87
C PRO A 134 -16.97 5.07 -12.28
N PRO A 135 -17.70 5.87 -11.47
CA PRO A 135 -17.16 7.09 -10.87
C PRO A 135 -15.91 6.81 -10.02
N GLY A 136 -15.86 5.69 -9.29
CA GLY A 136 -14.71 5.28 -8.50
C GLY A 136 -13.50 4.80 -9.30
N ASN A 137 -13.64 4.60 -10.62
CA ASN A 137 -12.54 4.26 -11.52
C ASN A 137 -12.07 5.47 -12.35
N ASP A 138 -12.74 6.61 -12.21
CA ASP A 138 -12.44 7.85 -12.93
C ASP A 138 -12.38 9.04 -11.95
N SER A 139 -13.39 9.90 -11.94
CA SER A 139 -13.42 11.16 -11.20
C SER A 139 -13.30 11.02 -9.68
N GLU A 140 -13.86 9.95 -9.10
CA GLU A 140 -13.80 9.67 -7.66
C GLU A 140 -12.68 8.67 -7.31
N SER A 141 -11.74 8.35 -8.21
CA SER A 141 -10.73 7.32 -7.99
C SER A 141 -9.93 7.45 -6.69
N GLY A 142 -9.61 8.68 -6.24
CA GLY A 142 -8.95 8.90 -4.95
C GLY A 142 -9.75 8.44 -3.72
N MET A 143 -11.07 8.32 -3.83
CA MET A 143 -11.97 7.85 -2.77
C MET A 143 -12.07 6.32 -2.69
N TRP A 144 -11.54 5.60 -3.68
CA TRP A 144 -11.68 4.14 -3.80
C TRP A 144 -10.33 3.43 -3.96
N ALA A 145 -9.38 4.02 -4.70
CA ALA A 145 -8.08 3.43 -5.00
C ALA A 145 -6.99 3.82 -3.98
N GLY A 146 -7.37 4.24 -2.76
CA GLY A 146 -6.41 4.51 -1.69
C GLY A 146 -5.56 3.27 -1.42
N THR A 147 -4.24 3.45 -1.37
CA THR A 147 -3.35 2.32 -1.06
C THR A 147 -3.72 1.74 0.30
N ILE A 148 -3.59 0.42 0.51
CA ILE A 148 -3.84 -0.22 1.82
C ILE A 148 -3.05 0.51 2.95
N GLY A 149 -1.89 1.10 2.60
CA GLY A 149 -1.11 1.96 3.49
C GLY A 149 -1.73 3.32 3.81
N GLU A 150 -2.42 3.98 2.86
CA GLU A 150 -3.20 5.19 3.12
C GLU A 150 -4.47 4.92 3.92
N VAL A 151 -5.17 3.80 3.65
CA VAL A 151 -6.35 3.41 4.42
C VAL A 151 -5.94 3.03 5.86
N ALA A 152 -4.85 2.28 6.03
CA ALA A 152 -4.30 1.99 7.36
C ALA A 152 -3.87 3.28 8.09
N LYS A 153 -3.22 4.22 7.39
CA LYS A 153 -2.89 5.54 7.96
C LYS A 153 -4.14 6.33 8.31
N ALA A 154 -5.18 6.30 7.48
CA ALA A 154 -6.44 7.02 7.70
C ALA A 154 -7.16 6.54 8.96
N VAL A 155 -7.10 5.24 9.25
CA VAL A 155 -7.73 4.60 10.42
C VAL A 155 -6.87 4.70 11.69
N MET A 156 -5.55 4.92 11.58
CA MET A 156 -4.67 5.11 12.75
C MET A 156 -4.93 6.41 13.50
N SER A 157 -5.01 6.32 14.83
CA SER A 157 -5.05 7.48 15.72
C SER A 157 -3.81 8.37 15.53
N THR A 158 -3.91 9.66 15.83
CA THR A 158 -2.79 10.63 15.70
C THR A 158 -1.53 10.15 16.43
N ALA A 159 -1.70 9.46 17.56
CA ALA A 159 -0.60 8.88 18.34
C ALA A 159 0.11 7.72 17.62
N GLU A 160 -0.62 6.89 16.87
CA GLU A 160 -0.08 5.76 16.12
C GLU A 160 0.63 6.21 14.84
N ARG A 161 0.15 7.30 14.21
CA ARG A 161 0.83 7.96 13.09
C ARG A 161 2.20 8.50 13.50
N GLN A 162 2.28 9.21 14.63
CA GLN A 162 3.53 9.75 15.14
C GLN A 162 4.54 8.65 15.45
N ALA A 163 4.10 7.55 16.08
CA ALA A 163 4.96 6.40 16.37
C ALA A 163 5.51 5.72 15.10
N TYR A 164 4.72 5.66 14.03
CA TYR A 164 5.14 5.10 12.74
C TYR A 164 6.16 6.00 12.03
N GLU A 165 5.94 7.32 12.01
CA GLU A 165 6.87 8.29 11.44
C GLU A 165 8.19 8.34 12.20
N GLU A 166 8.14 8.28 13.53
CA GLU A 166 9.33 8.28 14.38
C GLU A 166 10.15 7.00 14.18
N LYS A 167 9.50 5.84 14.04
CA LYS A 167 10.18 4.58 13.69
C LYS A 167 10.79 4.61 12.29
N LYS A 168 10.09 5.17 11.31
CA LYS A 168 10.60 5.33 9.94
C LYS A 168 11.81 6.26 9.91
N LEU A 169 11.75 7.38 10.63
CA LEU A 169 12.84 8.34 10.74
C LEU A 169 14.05 7.73 11.46
N LYS A 170 13.83 6.99 12.56
CA LYS A 170 14.89 6.27 13.28
C LYS A 170 15.56 5.21 12.40
N LEU A 171 14.78 4.46 11.63
CA LEU A 171 15.31 3.45 10.71
C LEU A 171 16.15 4.10 9.60
N ARG A 172 15.67 5.21 9.03
CA ARG A 172 16.39 5.95 7.98
C ARG A 172 17.69 6.57 8.51
N LYS A 173 17.68 7.06 9.76
CA LYS A 173 18.87 7.54 10.47
C LYS A 173 19.87 6.42 10.77
N ALA A 174 19.40 5.21 11.12
CA ALA A 174 20.24 4.06 11.38
C ALA A 174 20.90 3.48 10.11
N MET A 175 20.31 3.70 8.93
CA MET A 175 20.85 3.25 7.64
C MET A 175 21.87 4.20 7.01
N ALA A 176 22.23 5.32 7.66
CA ALA A 176 23.18 6.33 7.16
C ALA A 176 22.92 6.72 5.69
N ASP A 177 21.64 6.92 5.36
CA ASP A 177 21.22 7.35 4.02
C ASP A 177 21.81 8.74 3.73
N THR A 178 22.86 8.76 2.89
CA THR A 178 23.66 9.95 2.54
C THR A 178 22.85 11.11 1.96
N THR A 179 21.62 10.86 1.51
CA THR A 179 20.70 11.90 1.05
C THR A 179 20.18 12.76 2.20
N LEU A 180 19.94 12.16 3.37
CA LEU A 180 19.45 12.84 4.57
C LEU A 180 20.56 13.67 5.23
N SER A 181 21.80 13.18 5.20
CA SER A 181 22.97 13.94 5.63
C SER A 181 23.17 15.19 4.77
N LYS A 182 23.02 15.08 3.45
CA LYS A 182 23.12 16.23 2.53
C LYS A 182 22.03 17.26 2.76
N GLU A 183 20.79 16.83 3.00
CA GLU A 183 19.66 17.73 3.22
C GLU A 183 19.78 18.47 4.57
N VAL A 184 20.23 17.77 5.63
CA VAL A 184 20.55 18.39 6.93
C VAL A 184 21.73 19.36 6.82
N GLU A 185 22.81 18.99 6.15
CA GLU A 185 23.96 19.89 5.90
C GLU A 185 23.56 21.15 5.12
N THR A 186 22.63 21.05 4.17
CA THR A 186 22.14 22.22 3.43
C THR A 186 21.27 23.15 4.27
N VAL A 187 20.50 22.62 5.22
CA VAL A 187 19.69 23.42 6.15
C VAL A 187 20.59 24.09 7.17
N ASP A 188 21.55 23.37 7.77
CA ASP A 188 22.52 23.94 8.71
C ASP A 188 23.39 25.04 8.05
N ALA A 189 23.80 24.85 6.78
CA ALA A 189 24.55 25.87 6.05
C ALA A 189 23.71 27.14 5.79
N SER A 190 22.42 26.99 5.47
CA SER A 190 21.49 28.11 5.25
C SER A 190 21.20 28.87 6.56
N GLU A 191 21.06 28.16 7.68
CA GLU A 191 20.86 28.77 9.00
C GLU A 191 22.11 29.49 9.51
N ALA A 192 23.31 28.92 9.27
CA ALA A 192 24.57 29.57 9.62
C ALA A 192 24.83 30.85 8.82
N GLU A 193 24.46 30.87 7.53
CA GLU A 193 24.54 32.07 6.68
C GLU A 193 23.58 33.16 7.16
N ARG A 194 22.34 32.78 7.52
CA ARG A 194 21.34 33.68 8.12
C ARG A 194 21.80 34.26 9.45
N GLN A 195 22.40 33.44 10.32
CA GLN A 195 22.96 33.91 11.59
C GLN A 195 24.11 34.90 11.38
N ARG A 196 25.02 34.64 10.42
CA ARG A 196 26.10 35.59 10.09
C ARG A 196 25.59 36.92 9.54
N GLN A 197 24.55 36.90 8.70
CA GLN A 197 23.93 38.13 8.21
C GLN A 197 23.29 38.94 9.33
N LEU A 198 22.61 38.28 10.28
CA LEU A 198 22.04 38.93 11.46
C LEU A 198 23.13 39.50 12.38
N GLU A 199 24.21 38.76 12.63
CA GLU A 199 25.34 39.25 13.44
C GLU A 199 26.08 40.43 12.78
N ALA A 200 26.18 40.44 11.45
CA ALA A 200 26.76 41.55 10.70
C ALA A 200 25.87 42.80 10.74
N ALA A 201 24.54 42.64 10.59
CA ALA A 201 23.58 43.74 10.72
C ALA A 201 23.61 44.35 12.13
N VAL A 202 23.73 43.52 13.17
CA VAL A 202 23.84 43.97 14.57
C VAL A 202 25.15 44.71 14.83
N LYS A 203 26.28 44.30 14.23
CA LYS A 203 27.59 44.94 14.43
C LYS A 203 27.79 46.22 13.63
N ASN A 204 27.15 46.33 12.46
CA ASN A 204 27.34 47.45 11.54
C ASN A 204 26.14 48.41 11.47
N ASP A 205 25.10 48.17 12.29
CA ASP A 205 23.84 48.94 12.35
C ASP A 205 23.14 49.08 10.98
N ASP A 206 23.38 48.14 10.08
CA ASP A 206 22.90 48.15 8.70
C ASP A 206 21.80 47.09 8.54
N TRP A 207 20.59 47.46 8.98
CA TRP A 207 19.41 46.58 8.99
C TRP A 207 18.66 46.58 7.65
N SER A 208 19.01 47.49 6.72
CA SER A 208 18.24 47.70 5.49
C SER A 208 18.20 46.44 4.62
N ALA A 209 19.33 45.74 4.49
CA ALA A 209 19.42 44.53 3.67
C ALA A 209 18.59 43.35 4.20
N VAL A 210 18.41 43.23 5.53
CA VAL A 210 17.61 42.17 6.16
C VAL A 210 16.11 42.42 5.94
N ILE A 211 15.70 43.68 6.02
CA ILE A 211 14.30 44.09 5.81
C ILE A 211 13.89 43.93 4.35
N ASP A 212 14.76 44.30 3.40
CA ASP A 212 14.49 44.13 1.98
C ASP A 212 14.34 42.65 1.59
N ALA A 213 15.17 41.76 2.16
CA ALA A 213 15.06 40.32 1.93
C ALA A 213 13.73 39.73 2.43
N GLN A 214 13.26 40.14 3.62
CA GLN A 214 11.96 39.69 4.16
C GLN A 214 10.76 40.26 3.38
N THR A 215 10.91 41.46 2.83
CA THR A 215 9.84 42.12 2.05
C THR A 215 9.65 41.47 0.68
N GLU A 216 10.72 40.94 0.07
CA GLU A 216 10.64 40.16 -1.17
C GLU A 216 10.09 38.74 -0.94
N GLU A 217 10.47 38.06 0.15
CA GLU A 217 9.91 36.72 0.51
C GLU A 217 8.40 36.75 0.78
N THR A 218 7.84 37.89 1.23
CA THR A 218 6.39 38.03 1.49
C THR A 218 5.57 38.47 0.27
N LYS A 219 6.22 38.81 -0.85
CA LYS A 219 5.57 39.19 -2.12
C LYS A 219 5.46 38.04 -3.13
N ALA A 220 6.17 36.93 -2.92
CA ALA A 220 6.07 35.70 -3.72
C ALA A 220 4.94 34.79 -3.22
#